data_AF-A0AAV2BBM1-F1
#
_entry.id   AF-A0AAV2BBM1-F1
#
_cell.length_a   1.000
_cell.length_b   1.000
_cell.length_c   1.000
_cell.angle_alpha   90.00
_cell.angle_beta   90.00
_cell.angle_gamma   90.00
#
_symmetry.space_group_name_H-M   'P 1'
#
loop_
_entity.id
_entity.type
_entity.pdbx_description
1 polymer ?
#
loop_
_entity_poly.entity_id
_entity_poly.type
_entity_poly.pdbx_seq_one_letter_code
_entity_poly.pdbx_strand_id
1 'polypeptide(L)'
;MKYFLVTVLCLLLVEEGIAKCCDSPADCGPGECCADKGKYGWCEKLSEKGEECPVGVLSSGLYPNRCPCVDGFECKPTREFWYKGFGTPTDYKCVN
;
A
#
# COMPACT_ATOMS: atom_id res chain seq x y z
N MET A 1 24.08 4.01 -33.93
CA MET A 1 23.00 3.10 -33.46
C MET A 1 23.26 2.54 -32.06
N LYS A 2 24.00 3.23 -31.18
CA LYS A 2 24.33 2.72 -29.83
C LYS A 2 23.41 3.28 -28.73
N TYR A 3 22.84 4.46 -28.97
CA TYR A 3 21.99 5.16 -28.00
C TYR A 3 20.51 4.75 -28.04
N PHE A 4 20.07 4.09 -29.13
CA PHE A 4 18.66 3.72 -29.32
C PHE A 4 18.18 2.64 -28.34
N LEU A 5 19.05 1.70 -27.99
CA LEU A 5 18.77 0.68 -26.97
C LEU A 5 18.69 1.27 -25.56
N VAL A 6 19.51 2.27 -25.27
CA VAL A 6 19.51 2.94 -23.96
C VAL A 6 18.24 3.76 -23.76
N THR A 7 17.77 4.45 -24.81
CA THR A 7 16.52 5.23 -24.75
C THR A 7 15.28 4.37 -24.54
N VAL A 8 15.21 3.18 -25.16
CA VAL A 8 14.07 2.25 -24.97
C VAL A 8 14.10 1.63 -23.58
N LEU A 9 15.28 1.28 -23.06
CA LEU A 9 15.43 0.73 -21.71
C LEU A 9 15.04 1.77 -20.63
N CYS A 10 15.39 3.04 -20.81
CA CYS A 10 14.97 4.11 -19.90
C CYS A 10 13.46 4.37 -19.91
N LEU A 11 12.79 4.25 -21.07
CA LEU A 11 11.34 4.46 -21.18
C LEU A 11 10.54 3.33 -20.48
N LEU A 12 11.05 2.10 -20.47
CA LEU A 12 10.43 0.97 -19.76
C LEU A 12 10.53 1.07 -18.23
N LEU A 13 11.42 1.92 -17.70
CA LEU A 13 11.56 2.15 -16.26
C LEU A 13 10.62 3.26 -15.75
N VAL A 14 10.00 4.04 -16.64
CA VAL A 14 9.02 5.08 -16.29
C VAL A 14 7.62 4.49 -16.21
N GLU A 15 7.45 3.40 -15.46
CA GLU A 15 6.15 3.05 -14.87
C GLU A 15 6.10 3.65 -13.46
N GLU A 16 6.37 4.96 -13.36
CA GLU A 16 6.32 5.67 -12.09
C GLU A 16 4.93 6.25 -11.89
N GLY A 17 4.14 5.57 -11.06
CA GLY A 17 3.60 6.15 -9.82
C GLY A 17 3.13 7.60 -9.86
N ILE A 18 2.37 8.00 -10.89
CA ILE A 18 1.61 9.24 -10.83
C ILE A 18 0.47 8.99 -9.85
N ALA A 19 0.47 9.74 -8.74
CA ALA A 19 -0.61 9.70 -7.76
C ALA A 19 -1.96 9.84 -8.49
N LYS A 20 -2.69 8.73 -8.60
CA LYS A 20 -3.92 8.60 -9.36
C LYS A 20 -5.08 8.51 -8.37
N CYS A 21 -6.09 9.36 -8.51
CA CYS A 21 -7.32 9.23 -7.74
C CYS A 21 -8.04 7.93 -8.13
N CYS A 22 -8.70 7.30 -7.16
CA CYS A 22 -9.49 6.10 -7.37
C CYS A 22 -10.75 6.13 -6.51
N ASP A 23 -11.81 5.48 -7.02
CA ASP A 23 -13.05 5.25 -6.28
C ASP A 23 -13.18 3.77 -5.91
N SER A 24 -12.38 2.89 -6.54
CA SER A 24 -12.36 1.46 -6.29
C SER A 24 -10.99 0.84 -6.55
N PRO A 25 -10.70 -0.37 -6.00
CA PRO A 25 -9.45 -1.09 -6.30
C PRO A 25 -9.23 -1.39 -7.79
N ALA A 26 -10.30 -1.49 -8.59
CA ALA A 26 -10.21 -1.77 -10.03
C ALA A 26 -9.63 -0.60 -10.84
N ASP A 27 -9.58 0.60 -10.26
CA ASP A 27 -9.01 1.78 -10.92
C ASP A 27 -7.48 1.80 -10.87
N CYS A 28 -6.87 0.97 -10.01
CA CYS A 28 -5.42 0.97 -9.78
C CYS A 28 -4.70 -0.11 -10.58
N GLY A 29 -3.40 0.07 -10.78
CA GLY A 29 -2.56 -0.85 -11.53
C GLY A 29 -2.23 -2.14 -10.75
N PRO A 30 -1.57 -3.10 -11.41
CA PRO A 30 -1.03 -4.27 -10.72
C PRO A 30 -0.02 -3.85 -9.65
N GLY A 31 -0.10 -4.45 -8.46
CA GLY A 31 0.76 -4.11 -7.32
C GLY A 31 0.36 -2.81 -6.61
N GLU A 32 -0.84 -2.29 -6.88
CA GLU A 32 -1.41 -1.12 -6.21
C GLU A 32 -2.77 -1.45 -5.58
N CYS A 33 -3.22 -0.61 -4.67
CA CYS A 33 -4.57 -0.62 -4.14
C CYS A 33 -5.14 0.81 -4.07
N CYS A 34 -6.46 0.92 -3.89
CA CYS A 34 -7.10 2.20 -3.61
C CYS A 34 -7.13 2.46 -2.09
N ALA A 35 -6.27 3.37 -1.62
CA ALA A 35 -6.18 3.78 -0.23
C ALA A 35 -7.03 5.02 0.05
N ASP A 36 -7.88 4.97 1.08
CA ASP A 36 -8.65 6.11 1.56
C ASP A 36 -7.74 7.14 2.24
N LYS A 37 -7.73 8.36 1.70
CA LYS A 37 -7.04 9.53 2.28
C LYS A 37 -8.03 10.61 2.71
N GLY A 38 -9.25 10.21 3.10
CA GLY A 38 -10.28 11.07 3.65
C GLY A 38 -11.31 11.51 2.63
N LYS A 39 -11.01 12.52 1.80
CA LYS A 39 -11.99 13.01 0.79
C LYS A 39 -12.01 12.19 -0.49
N TYR A 40 -10.90 11.54 -0.81
CA TYR A 40 -10.71 10.81 -2.07
C TYR A 40 -9.82 9.59 -1.82
N GLY A 41 -10.00 8.55 -2.62
CA GLY A 41 -9.08 7.43 -2.70
C GLY A 41 -7.89 7.75 -3.60
N TRP A 42 -6.73 7.17 -3.28
CA TRP A 42 -5.52 7.27 -4.08
C TRP A 42 -4.93 5.89 -4.34
N CYS A 43 -4.52 5.64 -5.58
CA CYS A 43 -3.73 4.46 -5.91
C CYS A 43 -2.36 4.57 -5.24
N GLU A 44 -2.06 3.63 -4.36
CA GLU A 44 -0.77 3.49 -3.71
C GLU A 44 -0.22 2.08 -3.92
N LYS A 45 1.10 1.94 -3.85
CA LYS A 45 1.75 0.64 -3.92
C LYS A 45 1.42 -0.20 -2.69
N LEU A 46 1.38 -1.53 -2.87
CA LEU A 46 1.31 -2.47 -1.76
C LEU A 46 2.46 -2.24 -0.77
N SER A 47 2.18 -2.41 0.52
CA SER A 47 3.15 -2.17 1.59
C SER A 47 4.22 -3.25 1.66
N GLU A 48 5.46 -2.83 1.78
CA GLU A 48 6.62 -3.72 1.87
C GLU A 48 6.92 -4.12 3.33
N LYS A 49 7.87 -5.06 3.49
CA LYS A 49 8.30 -5.54 4.80
C LYS A 49 8.68 -4.39 5.76
N GLY A 50 8.07 -4.38 6.94
CA GLY A 50 8.33 -3.40 7.99
C GLY A 50 7.58 -2.07 7.82
N GLU A 51 6.89 -1.87 6.69
CA GLU A 51 5.98 -0.74 6.51
C GLU A 51 4.66 -0.96 7.25
N GLU A 52 3.98 0.14 7.54
CA GLU A 52 2.65 0.11 8.15
C GLU A 52 1.61 -0.45 7.18
N CYS A 53 0.64 -1.18 7.72
CA CYS A 53 -0.42 -1.81 6.93
C CYS A 53 -1.81 -1.57 7.56
N PRO A 54 -2.87 -1.58 6.75
CA PRO A 54 -4.24 -1.37 7.21
C PRO A 54 -4.77 -2.58 7.98
N VAL A 55 -5.59 -2.32 9.01
CA VAL A 55 -6.33 -3.36 9.71
C VAL A 55 -7.67 -3.56 9.00
N GLY A 56 -7.66 -4.41 7.97
CA GLY A 56 -8.85 -4.77 7.19
C GLY A 56 -9.16 -3.80 6.04
N VAL A 57 -10.41 -3.84 5.58
CA VAL A 57 -10.93 -3.03 4.46
C VAL A 57 -12.19 -2.29 4.90
N LEU A 58 -12.40 -1.07 4.40
CA LEU A 58 -13.59 -0.27 4.68
C LEU A 58 -14.82 -0.86 3.97
N SER A 59 -16.02 -0.50 4.42
CA SER A 59 -17.27 -0.90 3.76
C SER A 59 -17.39 -0.41 2.32
N SER A 60 -16.66 0.64 1.96
CA SER A 60 -16.52 1.13 0.58
C SER A 60 -15.62 0.25 -0.30
N GLY A 61 -14.91 -0.72 0.28
CA GLY A 61 -13.90 -1.53 -0.41
C GLY A 61 -12.52 -0.88 -0.49
N LEU A 62 -12.35 0.33 0.05
CA LEU A 62 -11.06 1.03 0.12
C LEU A 62 -10.25 0.58 1.34
N TYR A 63 -8.93 0.70 1.25
CA TYR A 63 -8.04 0.41 2.38
C TYR A 63 -7.78 1.69 3.20
N PRO A 64 -7.92 1.64 4.54
CA PRO A 64 -7.72 2.83 5.37
C PRO A 64 -6.25 3.25 5.39
N ASN A 65 -5.98 4.50 4.98
CA ASN A 65 -4.67 5.17 5.00
C ASN A 65 -3.55 4.58 4.14
N ARG A 66 -3.44 3.26 3.97
CA ARG A 66 -2.37 2.58 3.20
C ARG A 66 -2.86 1.29 2.59
N CYS A 67 -2.10 0.76 1.66
CA CYS A 67 -2.38 -0.52 1.02
C CYS A 67 -2.02 -1.74 1.86
N PRO A 68 -2.60 -2.91 1.57
CA PRO A 68 -2.23 -4.15 2.24
C PRO A 68 -0.79 -4.53 1.89
N CYS A 69 -0.25 -5.47 2.65
CA CYS A 69 1.09 -5.99 2.40
C CYS A 69 1.18 -6.66 1.03
N VAL A 70 2.36 -6.55 0.40
CA VAL A 70 2.69 -7.35 -0.77
C VAL A 70 2.67 -8.84 -0.42
N ASP A 71 2.37 -9.68 -1.41
CA ASP A 71 2.29 -11.13 -1.26
C ASP A 71 3.51 -11.70 -0.54
N GLY A 72 3.25 -12.61 0.41
CA GLY A 72 4.28 -13.24 1.25
C GLY A 72 4.54 -12.53 2.58
N PHE A 73 3.89 -11.40 2.85
CA PHE A 73 3.90 -10.75 4.16
C PHE A 73 2.49 -10.67 4.77
N GLU A 74 2.44 -10.77 6.09
CA GLU A 74 1.21 -10.65 6.88
C GLU A 74 1.21 -9.34 7.67
N CYS A 75 0.05 -8.68 7.73
CA CYS A 75 -0.12 -7.47 8.54
C CYS A 75 -0.35 -7.86 10.01
N LYS A 76 0.66 -7.70 10.87
CA LYS A 76 0.59 -8.07 12.30
C LYS A 76 0.83 -6.88 13.22
N PRO A 77 0.25 -6.92 14.44
CA PRO A 77 0.58 -5.94 15.46
C PRO A 77 2.06 -6.05 15.84
N THR A 78 2.75 -4.91 15.90
CA THR A 78 4.18 -4.84 16.26
C THR A 78 4.45 -4.08 17.55
N ARG A 79 3.46 -3.30 18.02
CA ARG A 79 3.50 -2.61 19.31
C ARG A 79 2.14 -2.69 19.97
N GLU A 80 2.17 -2.79 21.29
CA GLU A 80 0.98 -2.85 22.14
C GLU A 80 1.09 -1.82 23.26
N PHE A 81 -0.01 -1.13 23.51
CA PHE A 81 -0.19 -0.29 24.67
C PHE A 81 -0.98 -1.04 25.73
N TRP A 82 -0.43 -1.12 26.94
CA TRP A 82 -1.05 -1.83 28.06
C TRP A 82 -1.69 -0.86 29.03
N TYR A 83 -2.99 -1.01 29.26
CA TYR A 83 -3.73 -0.22 30.25
C TYR A 83 -4.68 -1.10 31.05
N LYS A 84 -4.55 -1.08 32.38
CA LYS A 84 -5.40 -1.86 33.32
C LYS A 84 -5.51 -3.35 32.96
N GLY A 85 -4.41 -3.97 32.49
CA GLY A 85 -4.37 -5.39 32.13
C GLY A 85 -4.94 -5.73 30.75
N PHE A 86 -5.31 -4.72 29.96
CA PHE A 86 -5.73 -4.87 28.57
C PHE A 86 -4.64 -4.36 27.63
N GLY A 87 -4.21 -5.21 26.68
CA GLY A 87 -3.25 -4.85 25.64
C GLY A 87 -3.98 -4.43 24.36
N THR A 88 -3.77 -3.20 23.90
CA THR A 88 -4.31 -2.69 22.65
C THR A 88 -3.18 -2.50 21.65
N PRO A 89 -3.20 -3.14 20.47
CA PRO A 89 -2.23 -2.85 19.43
C PRO A 89 -2.27 -1.38 18.99
N THR A 90 -1.10 -0.75 18.89
CA THR A 90 -0.99 0.64 18.39
C THR A 90 -0.46 0.71 16.96
N ASP A 91 0.36 -0.26 16.57
CA ASP A 91 1.07 -0.26 15.30
C ASP A 91 0.90 -1.63 14.62
N TYR A 92 0.60 -1.62 13.32
CA TYR A 92 0.52 -2.83 12.49
C TYR A 92 1.49 -2.70 11.33
N LYS A 93 2.30 -3.73 11.10
CA LYS A 93 3.31 -3.73 10.05
C LYS A 93 3.36 -5.05 9.30
N CYS A 94 3.85 -4.99 8.07
CA CYS A 94 4.08 -6.17 7.25
C CYS A 94 5.28 -6.98 7.78
N VAL A 95 5.02 -8.23 8.18
CA VAL A 95 6.02 -9.17 8.71
C VAL A 95 5.90 -10.52 8.00
N ASN A 96 6.95 -11.34 8.03
CA ASN A 96 6.89 -12.72 7.54
C ASN A 96 6.15 -13.65 8.51
#